data_AF-A0AAJ0L9L8-F1
#
_entry.id   AF-A0AAJ0L9L8-F1
#
_cell.length_a   1.000
_cell.length_b   1.000
_cell.length_c   1.000
_cell.angle_alpha   90.00
_cell.angle_beta   90.00
_cell.angle_gamma   90.00
#
_symmetry.space_group_name_H-M   'P 1'
#
loop_
_entity.id
_entity.type
_entity.pdbx_description
1 polymer ?
#
loop_
_entity_poly.entity_id
_entity_poly.type
_entity_poly.pdbx_seq_one_letter_code
_entity_poly.pdbx_strand_id
1 'polypeptide(L)'
;MGEIDRLVPSGVIEQWVFHLRRQRARAADTIWLIDQGFTLHDGKCGTPTHDATARWRAEQETVIAEVSDLLKLYDEINLGRDVPADADGDQGRDDRR
;
A
#
# COMPACT_ATOMS: atom_id res chain seq x y z
N MET A 1 19.21 26.82 -14.78
CA MET A 1 18.22 25.85 -14.28
C MET A 1 18.77 25.40 -12.94
N GLY A 2 18.36 26.11 -11.88
CA GLY A 2 19.04 26.10 -10.59
C GLY A 2 18.52 24.98 -9.69
N GLU A 3 19.38 24.53 -8.78
CA GLU A 3 19.16 23.53 -7.71
C GLU A 3 17.82 23.69 -6.92
N ILE A 4 17.25 24.89 -6.95
CA ILE A 4 15.97 25.27 -6.33
C ILE A 4 14.74 24.66 -7.03
N ASP A 5 14.80 24.31 -8.32
CA ASP A 5 13.64 23.84 -9.10
C ASP A 5 13.18 22.41 -8.75
N ARG A 6 13.81 21.73 -7.78
CA ARG A 6 13.48 20.34 -7.36
C ARG A 6 13.10 20.21 -5.88
N LEU A 7 12.81 21.31 -5.20
CA LEU A 7 12.40 21.27 -3.79
C LEU A 7 10.92 20.89 -3.68
N VAL A 8 10.66 19.64 -3.26
CA VAL A 8 9.31 19.16 -2.93
C VAL A 8 9.05 19.40 -1.44
N PRO A 9 7.94 20.05 -1.04
CA PRO A 9 7.62 20.23 0.38
C PRO A 9 7.44 18.89 1.11
N SER A 10 7.99 18.77 2.32
CA SER A 10 7.93 17.53 3.11
C SER A 10 6.49 17.05 3.35
N GLY A 11 5.56 17.97 3.61
CA GLY A 11 4.14 17.64 3.80
C GLY A 11 3.48 16.98 2.58
N VAL A 12 3.97 17.24 1.36
CA VAL A 12 3.48 16.54 0.15
C VAL A 12 3.96 15.09 0.15
N ILE A 13 5.23 14.86 0.52
CA ILE A 13 5.81 13.52 0.62
C ILE A 13 5.10 12.71 1.72
N GLU A 14 4.85 13.31 2.88
CA GLU A 14 4.14 12.65 3.99
C GLU A 14 2.72 12.21 3.58
N GLN A 15 1.98 13.07 2.87
CA GLN A 15 0.66 12.72 2.33
C GLN A 15 0.73 11.59 1.31
N TRP A 16 1.76 11.59 0.46
CA TRP A 16 2.01 10.52 -0.51
C TRP A 16 2.28 9.18 0.18
N VAL A 17 3.16 9.17 1.19
CA VAL A 17 3.48 7.97 1.98
C VAL A 17 2.24 7.42 2.69
N PHE A 18 1.41 8.29 3.27
CA PHE A 18 0.14 7.89 3.85
C PHE A 18 -0.78 7.22 2.81
N HIS A 19 -0.88 7.78 1.61
CA HIS A 19 -1.68 7.19 0.54
C HIS A 19 -1.15 5.82 0.10
N LEU A 20 0.17 5.68 -0.06
CA LEU A 20 0.83 4.43 -0.41
C LEU A 20 0.55 3.34 0.64
N ARG A 21 0.72 3.63 1.94
CA ARG A 21 0.40 2.68 3.01
C ARG A 21 -1.06 2.21 2.94
N ARG A 22 -1.99 3.14 2.70
CA ARG A 22 -3.42 2.83 2.54
C ARG A 22 -3.71 2.00 1.29
N GLN A 23 -3.04 2.27 0.19
CA GLN A 23 -3.18 1.50 -1.05
C GLN A 23 -2.71 0.06 -0.85
N ARG A 24 -1.55 -0.14 -0.21
CA ARG A 24 -1.03 -1.47 0.14
C ARG A 24 -2.01 -2.25 1.02
N ALA A 25 -2.56 -1.61 2.07
CA ALA A 25 -3.54 -2.24 2.95
C ALA A 25 -4.80 -2.69 2.18
N ARG A 26 -5.34 -1.83 1.32
CA ARG A 26 -6.53 -2.16 0.50
C ARG A 26 -6.26 -3.27 -0.52
N ALA A 27 -5.07 -3.33 -1.09
CA ALA A 27 -4.67 -4.40 -1.98
C ALA A 27 -4.60 -5.74 -1.23
N ALA A 28 -4.04 -5.74 -0.02
CA ALA A 28 -4.02 -6.91 0.85
C ALA A 28 -5.43 -7.37 1.25
N ASP A 29 -6.31 -6.43 1.62
CA ASP A 29 -7.73 -6.73 1.92
C ASP A 29 -8.44 -7.35 0.72
N THR A 30 -8.15 -6.87 -0.50
CA THR A 30 -8.72 -7.40 -1.74
C THR A 30 -8.25 -8.83 -2.00
N ILE A 31 -6.96 -9.12 -1.82
CA ILE A 31 -6.44 -10.48 -1.93
C ILE A 31 -7.08 -11.39 -0.88
N TRP A 32 -7.20 -10.92 0.37
CA TRP A 32 -7.86 -11.67 1.43
C TRP A 32 -9.31 -12.01 1.07
N LEU A 33 -10.07 -11.07 0.50
CA LEU A 33 -11.43 -11.35 0.01
C LEU A 33 -11.42 -12.46 -1.08
N ILE A 34 -10.48 -12.39 -2.02
CA ILE A 34 -10.33 -13.44 -3.04
C ILE A 34 -10.02 -14.80 -2.39
N ASP A 35 -9.14 -14.84 -1.39
CA ASP A 35 -8.81 -16.06 -0.63
C ASP A 35 -10.03 -16.64 0.12
N GLN A 36 -10.98 -15.79 0.53
CA GLN A 36 -12.25 -16.24 1.12
C GLN A 36 -13.28 -16.74 0.08
N GLY A 37 -12.92 -16.77 -1.20
CA GLY A 37 -13.77 -17.29 -2.28
C GLY A 37 -14.62 -16.23 -2.98
N PHE A 38 -14.41 -14.94 -2.71
CA PHE A 38 -15.07 -13.88 -3.47
C PHE A 38 -14.46 -13.77 -4.88
N THR A 39 -15.32 -13.73 -5.90
CA THR A 39 -14.93 -13.54 -7.30
C THR A 39 -15.19 -12.12 -7.76
N LEU A 40 -14.27 -11.57 -8.56
CA LEU A 40 -14.38 -10.26 -9.19
C LEU A 40 -14.79 -10.43 -10.64
N HIS A 41 -15.79 -9.67 -11.06
CA HIS A 41 -16.30 -9.71 -12.42
C HIS A 41 -16.19 -8.34 -13.05
N ASP A 42 -15.71 -8.28 -14.29
CA ASP A 42 -15.85 -7.10 -15.12
C ASP A 42 -17.33 -6.84 -15.36
N GLY A 43 -17.74 -5.57 -15.44
CA GLY A 43 -19.15 -5.25 -15.58
C GLY A 43 -19.43 -3.98 -16.35
N LYS A 44 -20.66 -3.91 -16.87
CA LYS A 44 -21.23 -2.70 -17.46
C LYS A 44 -22.65 -2.51 -16.92
N CYS A 45 -22.97 -1.30 -16.47
CA CYS A 45 -24.30 -0.96 -15.95
C CYS A 45 -24.81 -1.89 -14.83
N GLY A 46 -23.92 -2.40 -13.98
CA GLY A 46 -24.27 -3.29 -12.87
C GLY A 46 -24.40 -4.78 -13.24
N THR A 47 -24.19 -5.15 -14.51
CA THR A 47 -24.21 -6.54 -14.96
C THR A 47 -22.80 -7.12 -15.03
N PRO A 48 -22.48 -8.21 -14.30
CA PRO A 48 -21.25 -8.98 -14.45
C PRO A 48 -21.11 -9.56 -15.86
N THR A 49 -19.90 -9.62 -16.42
CA THR A 49 -19.62 -10.10 -17.77
C THR A 49 -18.57 -11.21 -17.81
N HIS A 50 -17.34 -10.93 -17.38
CA HIS A 50 -16.24 -11.89 -17.39
C HIS A 50 -15.64 -11.99 -15.99
N ASP A 51 -15.32 -13.22 -15.57
CA ASP A 51 -14.53 -13.44 -14.36
C ASP A 51 -13.13 -12.85 -14.57
N ALA A 52 -12.82 -11.84 -13.78
CA ALA A 52 -11.56 -11.11 -13.80
C ALA A 52 -10.76 -11.36 -12.51
N THR A 53 -11.16 -12.32 -11.67
CA THR A 53 -10.58 -12.57 -10.35
C THR A 53 -9.07 -12.79 -10.41
N ALA A 54 -8.59 -13.65 -11.32
CA ALA A 54 -7.17 -13.94 -11.47
C ALA A 54 -6.36 -12.71 -11.92
N ARG A 55 -6.92 -11.90 -12.83
CA ARG A 55 -6.30 -10.65 -13.28
C ARG A 55 -6.19 -9.66 -12.13
N TRP A 56 -7.29 -9.42 -11.42
CA TRP A 56 -7.31 -8.51 -10.28
C TRP A 56 -6.38 -8.96 -9.17
N ARG A 57 -6.30 -10.26 -8.87
CA ARG A 57 -5.31 -10.80 -7.92
C ARG A 57 -3.88 -10.40 -8.32
N ALA A 58 -3.48 -10.69 -9.56
CA ALA A 58 -2.14 -10.39 -10.03
C ALA A 58 -1.84 -8.87 -9.98
N GLU A 59 -2.82 -8.04 -10.31
CA GLU A 59 -2.72 -6.58 -10.20
C GLU A 59 -2.53 -6.15 -8.73
N GLN A 60 -3.27 -6.71 -7.77
CA GLN A 60 -3.10 -6.38 -6.35
C GLN A 60 -1.76 -6.88 -5.78
N GLU A 61 -1.29 -8.06 -6.19
CA GLU A 61 0.03 -8.58 -5.80
C GLU A 61 1.14 -7.66 -6.30
N THR A 62 1.02 -7.16 -7.53
CA THR A 62 1.94 -6.15 -8.10
C THR A 62 1.91 -4.85 -7.30
N VAL A 63 0.71 -4.35 -6.96
CA VAL A 63 0.57 -3.14 -6.13
C VAL A 63 1.25 -3.32 -4.78
N ILE A 64 1.09 -4.46 -4.11
CA ILE A 64 1.74 -4.71 -2.82
C ILE A 64 3.26 -4.68 -2.97
N ALA A 65 3.80 -5.34 -4.00
CA ALA A 65 5.24 -5.42 -4.23
C ALA A 65 5.83 -4.02 -4.49
N GLU A 66 5.32 -3.30 -5.49
CA GLU A 66 5.85 -2.00 -5.90
C GLU A 66 5.70 -0.95 -4.79
N VAL A 67 4.55 -0.91 -4.10
CA VAL A 67 4.33 0.03 -3.01
C VAL A 67 5.23 -0.28 -1.81
N SER A 68 5.50 -1.56 -1.54
CA SER A 68 6.43 -1.93 -0.46
C SER A 68 7.85 -1.48 -0.78
N ASP A 69 8.30 -1.60 -2.03
CA ASP A 69 9.61 -1.10 -2.46
C ASP A 69 9.71 0.42 -2.35
N LEU A 70 8.66 1.16 -2.72
CA LEU A 70 8.61 2.61 -2.58
C LEU A 70 8.65 3.07 -1.12
N LEU A 71 7.91 2.39 -0.25
CA LEU A 71 7.91 2.70 1.19
C LEU A 71 9.27 2.40 1.81
N LYS A 72 9.90 1.29 1.43
CA LYS A 72 11.26 0.95 1.86
C LYS A 72 12.26 2.03 1.43
N LEU A 73 12.18 2.49 0.17
CA LEU A 73 13.03 3.59 -0.30
C LEU A 73 12.81 4.88 0.50
N TYR A 74 11.55 5.21 0.80
CA TYR A 74 11.22 6.36 1.65
C TYR A 74 11.84 6.21 3.05
N ASP A 75 11.70 5.04 3.69
CA ASP A 75 12.23 4.79 5.02
C ASP A 75 13.77 4.83 5.01
N GLU A 76 14.44 4.26 4.01
CA GLU A 76 15.90 4.32 3.85
C GLU A 76 16.42 5.76 3.72
N ILE A 77 15.70 6.61 2.99
CA ILE A 77 16.06 8.02 2.80
C ILE A 77 15.84 8.84 4.07
N ASN A 78 14.71 8.63 4.76
CA ASN A 78 14.26 9.54 5.82
C ASN A 78 14.63 9.07 7.23
N LEU A 79 14.74 7.75 7.45
CA LEU A 79 15.01 7.18 8.76
C LEU A 79 16.42 6.55 8.86
N GLY A 80 17.10 6.41 7.72
CA GLY A 80 18.39 5.73 7.64
C GLY A 80 18.25 4.21 7.51
N ARG A 81 19.35 3.55 7.15
CA ARG A 81 19.39 2.15 6.69
C ARG A 81 18.97 1.09 7.73
N ASP A 82 18.68 1.49 8.97
CA ASP A 82 18.54 0.60 10.14
C ASP A 82 17.13 0.56 10.75
N VAL A 83 16.07 1.06 10.10
CA VAL A 83 14.70 0.89 10.63
C VAL A 83 14.18 -0.52 10.33
N PRO A 84 13.89 -1.34 11.34
CA PRO A 84 13.33 -2.67 11.13
C PRO A 84 11.88 -2.55 10.61
N ALA A 85 11.54 -3.41 9.66
CA ALA A 85 10.23 -3.47 8.99
C ALA A 85 9.03 -3.69 9.93
N ASP A 86 9.27 -4.06 11.19
CA ASP A 86 8.27 -4.45 12.17
C ASP A 86 7.83 -3.29 13.11
N ALA A 87 8.18 -2.04 12.80
CA ALA A 87 7.81 -0.88 13.62
C ALA A 87 6.30 -0.52 13.56
N ASP A 88 5.51 -1.23 12.75
CA ASP A 88 4.06 -1.10 12.71
C ASP A 88 3.40 -2.19 13.60
N GLY A 89 3.21 -1.88 14.88
CA GLY A 89 2.13 -2.49 15.66
C GLY A 89 2.49 -3.40 16.84
N ASP A 90 3.22 -2.90 17.84
CA ASP A 90 3.00 -3.32 19.23
C ASP A 90 3.03 -2.09 20.15
N GLN A 91 1.92 -1.35 20.17
CA GLN A 91 1.64 -0.47 21.30
C GLN A 91 1.19 -1.38 22.43
N GLY A 92 2.17 -1.78 23.25
CA GLY A 92 1.96 -2.54 24.48
C GLY A 92 0.74 -1.99 25.22
N ARG A 93 -0.28 -2.84 25.33
CA ARG A 93 -1.43 -2.64 26.18
C ARG A 93 -0.91 -2.64 27.62
N ASP A 94 -0.67 -1.44 28.16
CA ASP A 94 -0.35 -1.21 29.58
C ASP A 94 -1.62 -1.57 30.39
N ASP A 95 -1.75 -2.85 30.72
CA ASP A 95 -2.75 -3.35 31.65
C ASP A 95 -2.38 -2.85 33.06
N ARG A 96 -2.84 -1.63 33.36
CA ARG A 96 -2.98 -1.13 34.72
C ARG A 96 -4.42 -0.76 35.00
N ARG A 97 -5.14 -1.70 35.61
CA ARG A 97 -6.07 -1.48 36.73
C ARG A 97 -6.48 -2.79 37.39
#